data_AF-A0A0M3JUY9-F1
#
_entry.id   AF-A0A0M3JUY9-F1
#
_cell.length_a   1.000
_cell.length_b   1.000
_cell.length_c   1.000
_cell.angle_alpha   90.00
_cell.angle_beta   90.00
_cell.angle_gamma   90.00
#
_symmetry.space_group_name_H-M   'P 1'
#
loop_
_entity.id
_entity.type
_entity.pdbx_description
1 polymer ?
#
loop_
_entity_poly.entity_id
_entity_poly.type
_entity_poly.pdbx_seq_one_letter_code
_entity_poly.pdbx_strand_id
1 'polypeptide(L)'
;MQDKGLDVIVQKYKALGYSEISDHTNQRYQFRFCACKGDSNSPERDDNCVCSKAVNAQLVQRSIPHMLYSSSCIHLQYAKNCLIGSLESSPEQSNLYVRIKVGRATLTNPAYQKIRRSKRKVTAQLTCSKQSSSDTCVPCETGFIEYGENLFFYAAKMFTDEERMAELVTQSFYTEALGYDYERFKRLDYHKTGHFTQMIWKSTRNIGIGVAIRSFEAHYNSDCLPKFDSYLFYVVIKYDPPGNIQSKDYYLDNVLPPQ
;
A
#
# COMPACT_ATOMS: atom_id res chain seq x y z
N MET A 1 17.53 -30.70 24.71
CA MET A 1 16.43 -30.08 23.94
C MET A 1 17.02 -29.49 22.66
N GLN A 2 17.16 -30.32 21.64
CA GLN A 2 17.51 -29.92 20.27
C GLN A 2 16.22 -29.55 19.56
N ASP A 3 16.04 -28.25 19.29
CA ASP A 3 15.87 -27.70 17.94
C ASP A 3 15.55 -26.21 18.13
N LYS A 4 16.49 -25.32 17.79
CA LYS A 4 16.28 -23.85 17.90
C LYS A 4 16.42 -23.26 16.51
N GLY A 5 15.35 -23.37 15.74
CA GLY A 5 15.14 -22.61 14.52
C GLY A 5 14.21 -21.42 14.78
N LEU A 6 14.26 -20.42 13.92
CA LEU A 6 13.28 -19.33 13.85
C LEU A 6 12.63 -19.36 12.47
N ASP A 7 11.32 -19.58 12.45
CA ASP A 7 10.51 -19.43 11.26
C ASP A 7 9.86 -18.06 11.23
N VAL A 8 10.09 -17.34 10.14
CA VAL A 8 9.41 -16.09 9.84
C VAL A 8 8.33 -16.36 8.80
N ILE A 9 7.08 -16.32 9.25
CA ILE A 9 5.91 -16.60 8.41
C ILE A 9 5.29 -15.27 7.96
N VAL A 10 5.29 -15.01 6.65
CA VAL A 10 4.67 -13.81 6.07
C VAL A 10 3.22 -14.11 5.74
N GLN A 11 2.30 -13.45 6.45
CA GLN A 11 0.85 -13.59 6.26
C GLN A 11 0.28 -12.66 5.17
N LYS A 12 0.84 -11.45 5.08
CA LYS A 12 0.46 -10.43 4.11
C LYS A 12 1.68 -9.57 3.80
N TYR A 13 1.85 -9.17 2.55
CA TYR A 13 2.71 -8.03 2.21
C TYR A 13 2.00 -7.18 1.16
N LYS A 14 2.23 -5.87 1.24
CA LYS A 14 1.73 -4.94 0.23
C LYS A 14 2.74 -4.91 -0.92
N ALA A 15 2.26 -4.89 -2.16
CA ALA A 15 3.12 -4.79 -3.32
C ALA A 15 3.25 -3.34 -3.76
N LEU A 16 4.34 -3.04 -4.46
CA LEU A 16 4.47 -1.79 -5.19
C LEU A 16 3.38 -1.67 -6.26
N GLY A 17 2.97 -0.44 -6.54
CA GLY A 17 2.01 -0.10 -7.58
C GLY A 17 2.55 -0.37 -8.98
N TYR A 18 1.65 -0.33 -9.97
CA TYR A 18 1.96 -0.71 -11.34
C TYR A 18 3.02 0.19 -11.99
N SER A 19 3.02 1.50 -11.69
CA SER A 19 4.02 2.46 -12.17
C SER A 19 5.43 2.05 -11.74
N GLU A 20 5.59 1.66 -10.49
CA GLU A 20 6.85 1.32 -9.82
C GLU A 20 7.43 -0.04 -10.26
N ILE A 21 6.61 -0.92 -10.83
CA ILE A 21 6.98 -2.31 -11.21
C ILE A 21 6.78 -2.63 -12.68
N SER A 22 6.48 -1.62 -13.50
CA SER A 22 6.19 -1.78 -14.94
C SER A 22 7.32 -2.51 -15.70
N ASP A 23 8.57 -2.30 -15.32
CA ASP A 23 9.73 -2.98 -15.91
C ASP A 23 10.01 -4.38 -15.34
N HIS A 24 9.27 -4.79 -14.31
CA HIS A 24 9.58 -5.98 -13.49
C HIS A 24 8.37 -6.93 -13.36
N THR A 25 7.38 -6.80 -14.24
CA THR A 25 6.08 -7.51 -14.19
C THR A 25 6.18 -9.04 -14.09
N ASN A 26 7.17 -9.64 -14.74
CA ASN A 26 7.42 -11.09 -14.75
C ASN A 26 8.35 -11.58 -13.63
N GLN A 27 8.83 -10.69 -12.77
CA GLN A 27 9.68 -11.03 -11.64
C GLN A 27 8.83 -11.39 -10.41
N ARG A 28 9.46 -11.98 -9.40
CA ARG A 28 8.84 -12.29 -8.10
C ARG A 28 9.45 -11.43 -7.02
N TYR A 29 8.65 -11.10 -6.02
CA TYR A 29 9.21 -10.61 -4.77
C TYR A 29 10.04 -11.71 -4.12
N GLN A 30 11.22 -11.36 -3.66
CA GLN A 30 12.12 -12.23 -2.91
C GLN A 30 12.32 -11.69 -1.51
N PHE A 31 12.01 -12.52 -0.53
CA PHE A 31 12.20 -12.21 0.87
C PHE A 31 13.43 -12.94 1.39
N ARG A 32 14.23 -12.24 2.17
CA ARG A 32 15.33 -12.85 2.90
C ARG A 32 15.37 -12.29 4.31
N PHE A 33 15.47 -13.18 5.28
CA PHE A 33 15.48 -12.83 6.69
C PHE A 33 16.84 -13.14 7.29
N CYS A 34 17.25 -12.36 8.29
CA CYS A 34 18.46 -12.61 9.05
C CYS A 34 18.23 -12.31 10.52
N ALA A 35 18.72 -13.17 11.41
CA ALA A 35 18.71 -12.97 12.84
C ALA A 35 20.14 -12.73 13.32
N CYS A 36 20.38 -11.67 14.10
CA CYS A 36 21.70 -11.23 14.54
C CYS A 36 21.76 -11.05 16.05
N LYS A 37 22.92 -11.30 16.65
CA LYS A 37 23.14 -11.07 18.10
C LYS A 37 23.08 -9.59 18.47
N GLY A 38 23.62 -8.72 17.60
CA GLY A 38 23.66 -7.27 17.75
C GLY A 38 23.12 -6.53 16.53
N ASP A 39 23.32 -5.22 16.49
CA ASP A 39 22.93 -4.42 15.31
C ASP A 39 23.93 -4.66 14.16
N SER A 40 23.39 -4.84 12.95
CA SER A 40 24.20 -5.06 11.76
C SER A 40 23.65 -4.31 10.56
N ASN A 41 24.54 -3.63 9.82
CA ASN A 41 24.21 -2.95 8.56
C ASN A 41 24.30 -3.90 7.36
N SER A 42 24.92 -5.06 7.51
CA SER A 42 25.07 -6.05 6.44
C SER A 42 24.96 -7.48 6.98
N PRO A 43 23.77 -7.89 7.44
CA PRO A 43 23.55 -9.20 8.07
C PRO A 43 24.04 -10.43 7.29
N GLU A 44 24.16 -10.37 5.96
CA GLU A 44 24.67 -11.49 5.16
C GLU A 44 26.18 -11.71 5.25
N ARG A 45 26.94 -10.70 5.67
CA ARG A 45 28.40 -10.74 5.77
C ARG A 45 28.90 -10.70 7.21
N ASP A 46 27.97 -10.75 8.16
CA ASP A 46 28.24 -10.61 9.57
C ASP A 46 28.18 -11.99 10.23
N ASP A 47 29.28 -12.43 10.82
CA ASP A 47 29.41 -13.74 11.46
C ASP A 47 28.50 -13.88 12.69
N ASN A 48 27.99 -12.77 13.24
CA ASN A 48 27.02 -12.78 14.34
C ASN A 48 25.58 -12.94 13.86
N CYS A 49 25.37 -13.08 12.55
CA CYS A 49 24.07 -13.21 11.93
C CYS A 49 23.90 -14.58 11.26
N VAL A 50 22.68 -15.09 11.29
CA VAL A 50 22.26 -16.26 10.53
C VAL A 50 21.14 -15.82 9.61
N CYS A 51 21.22 -16.18 8.32
CA CYS A 51 20.28 -15.74 7.29
C CYS A 51 19.57 -16.91 6.62
N SER A 52 18.31 -16.69 6.23
CA SER A 52 17.50 -17.68 5.55
C SER A 52 17.95 -17.81 4.10
N LYS A 53 17.55 -18.89 3.44
CA LYS A 53 17.51 -18.88 1.97
C LYS A 53 16.57 -17.76 1.50
N ALA A 54 16.81 -17.25 0.30
CA ALA A 54 15.87 -16.32 -0.32
C ALA A 54 14.61 -17.10 -0.71
N VAL A 55 13.45 -16.58 -0.31
CA VAL A 55 12.16 -17.22 -0.53
C VAL A 55 11.39 -16.43 -1.57
N ASN A 56 11.01 -17.10 -2.65
CA ASN A 56 10.21 -16.50 -3.71
C ASN A 56 8.76 -16.41 -3.25
N ALA A 57 8.23 -15.20 -3.27
CA ALA A 57 6.81 -14.95 -3.14
C ALA A 57 6.12 -15.08 -4.51
N GLN A 58 4.93 -14.50 -4.63
CA GLN A 58 4.19 -14.43 -5.87
C GLN A 58 4.82 -13.46 -6.89
N LEU A 59 4.45 -13.61 -8.17
CA LEU A 59 4.77 -12.67 -9.24
C LEU A 59 4.32 -11.26 -8.88
N VAL A 60 5.16 -10.27 -9.18
CA VAL A 60 4.97 -8.87 -8.78
C VAL A 60 3.62 -8.32 -9.26
N GLN A 61 3.26 -8.57 -10.53
CA GLN A 61 1.95 -8.21 -11.08
C GLN A 61 0.75 -8.83 -10.33
N ARG A 62 0.89 -10.05 -9.81
CA ARG A 62 -0.17 -10.76 -9.07
C ARG A 62 -0.21 -10.40 -7.59
N SER A 63 0.81 -9.69 -7.12
CA SER A 63 0.89 -9.20 -5.76
C SER A 63 0.29 -7.81 -5.63
N ILE A 64 0.04 -7.10 -6.74
CA ILE A 64 -0.74 -5.87 -6.72
C ILE A 64 -2.17 -6.25 -6.40
N PRO A 65 -2.76 -5.66 -5.36
CA PRO A 65 -2.29 -4.55 -4.50
C PRO A 65 -1.53 -5.00 -3.24
N HIS A 66 -1.85 -6.20 -2.79
CA HIS A 66 -1.14 -6.91 -1.74
C HIS A 66 -1.30 -8.41 -1.98
N MET A 67 -0.39 -9.21 -1.43
CA MET A 67 -0.48 -10.67 -1.42
C MET A 67 -0.95 -11.14 -0.04
N LEU A 68 -1.97 -12.00 0.01
CA LEU A 68 -2.47 -12.65 1.22
C LEU A 68 -2.10 -14.14 1.22
N TYR A 69 -1.61 -14.62 2.35
CA TYR A 69 -1.39 -16.05 2.60
C TYR A 69 -2.40 -16.57 3.61
N SER A 70 -2.73 -17.86 3.50
CA SER A 70 -3.69 -18.50 4.41
C SER A 70 -3.24 -18.37 5.87
N SER A 71 -4.18 -18.13 6.78
CA SER A 71 -3.94 -18.20 8.23
C SER A 71 -3.44 -19.59 8.66
N SER A 72 -3.81 -20.63 7.91
CA SER A 72 -3.34 -22.00 8.14
C SER A 72 -1.83 -22.14 8.03
N CYS A 73 -1.11 -21.23 7.34
CA CYS A 73 0.35 -21.25 7.24
C CYS A 73 1.06 -21.13 8.60
N ILE A 74 0.37 -20.69 9.64
CA ILE A 74 0.90 -20.65 11.02
C ILE A 74 1.06 -22.08 11.58
N HIS A 75 0.15 -22.98 11.22
CA HIS A 75 0.06 -24.33 11.77
C HIS A 75 0.53 -25.40 10.77
N LEU A 76 0.41 -25.13 9.46
CA LEU A 76 0.79 -26.01 8.37
C LEU A 76 2.01 -25.42 7.64
N GLN A 77 3.13 -25.37 8.35
CA GLN A 77 4.36 -24.68 7.92
C GLN A 77 4.99 -25.28 6.64
N TYR A 78 4.55 -26.45 6.19
CA TYR A 78 5.01 -27.10 4.96
C TYR A 78 3.94 -27.22 3.88
N ALA A 79 2.78 -26.56 4.06
CA ALA A 79 1.76 -26.52 3.04
C ALA A 79 2.28 -25.78 1.79
N LYS A 80 1.95 -26.33 0.61
CA LYS A 80 2.18 -25.63 -0.66
C LYS A 80 1.53 -24.24 -0.57
N ASN A 81 2.26 -23.20 -0.97
CA ASN A 81 1.83 -21.79 -1.04
C ASN A 81 2.04 -20.91 0.20
N CYS A 82 2.76 -21.34 1.25
CA CYS A 82 3.14 -20.45 2.35
C CYS A 82 4.47 -19.72 2.07
N LEU A 83 4.60 -18.46 2.51
CA LEU A 83 5.84 -17.69 2.43
C LEU A 83 6.56 -17.72 3.78
N ILE A 84 7.54 -18.61 3.91
CA ILE A 84 8.22 -18.91 5.17
C ILE A 84 9.73 -18.84 4.98
N GLY A 85 10.39 -18.02 5.81
CA GLY A 85 11.84 -17.97 5.91
C GLY A 85 12.31 -18.65 7.19
N SER A 86 12.94 -19.81 7.04
CA SER A 86 13.50 -20.59 8.15
C SER A 86 14.97 -20.26 8.37
N LEU A 87 15.35 -20.14 9.64
CA LEU A 87 16.68 -19.73 10.11
C LEU A 87 17.14 -20.68 11.21
N GLU A 88 18.39 -21.12 11.18
CA GLU A 88 19.00 -21.84 12.30
C GLU A 88 19.50 -20.85 13.37
N SER A 89 18.57 -20.21 14.07
CA SER A 89 18.89 -19.14 15.04
C SER A 89 18.83 -19.62 16.50
N SER A 90 19.81 -19.23 17.30
CA SER A 90 19.78 -19.40 18.75
C SER A 90 18.95 -18.31 19.46
N PRO A 91 18.74 -18.42 20.79
CA PRO A 91 18.11 -17.36 21.56
C PRO A 91 18.92 -16.07 21.59
N GLU A 92 20.24 -16.14 21.35
CA GLU A 92 21.16 -15.00 21.42
C GLU A 92 20.93 -13.99 20.29
N GLN A 93 20.38 -14.41 19.15
CA GLN A 93 20.05 -13.50 18.06
C GLN A 93 18.81 -12.65 18.39
N SER A 94 19.01 -11.52 19.04
CA SER A 94 17.95 -10.61 19.50
C SER A 94 17.30 -9.79 18.36
N ASN A 95 18.07 -9.47 17.33
CA ASN A 95 17.64 -8.57 16.25
C ASN A 95 17.25 -9.37 15.00
N LEU A 96 16.08 -9.06 14.45
CA LEU A 96 15.58 -9.67 13.21
C LEU A 96 15.60 -8.62 12.09
N TYR A 97 16.09 -8.99 10.93
CA TYR A 97 16.18 -8.15 9.75
C TYR A 97 15.47 -8.80 8.56
N VAL A 98 14.97 -7.96 7.66
CA VAL A 98 14.41 -8.38 6.38
C VAL A 98 14.99 -7.55 5.24
N ARG A 99 15.24 -8.21 4.12
CA ARG A 99 15.48 -7.59 2.82
C ARG A 99 14.46 -8.09 1.82
N ILE A 100 13.93 -7.17 1.01
CA ILE A 100 13.02 -7.50 -0.07
C ILE A 100 13.67 -7.10 -1.39
N LYS A 101 13.63 -7.99 -2.37
CA LYS A 101 14.10 -7.74 -3.73
C LYS A 101 13.01 -8.01 -4.74
N VAL A 102 13.11 -7.38 -5.90
CA VAL A 102 12.36 -7.74 -7.10
C VAL A 102 13.39 -8.05 -8.19
N GLY A 103 13.46 -9.33 -8.58
CA GLY A 103 14.54 -9.84 -9.41
C GLY A 103 15.93 -9.53 -8.84
N ARG A 104 16.72 -8.72 -9.54
CA ARG A 104 18.07 -8.32 -9.08
C ARG A 104 18.07 -7.08 -8.20
N ALA A 105 17.05 -6.23 -8.32
CA ALA A 105 16.97 -4.94 -7.64
C ALA A 105 16.48 -5.09 -6.20
N THR A 106 17.09 -4.32 -5.29
CA THR A 106 16.69 -4.28 -3.88
C THR A 106 15.56 -3.26 -3.72
N LEU A 107 14.49 -3.66 -3.05
CA LEU A 107 13.35 -2.77 -2.80
C LEU A 107 13.54 -1.95 -1.53
N THR A 108 14.01 -2.59 -0.47
CA THR A 108 14.20 -1.97 0.84
C THR A 108 15.41 -1.04 0.88
N ASN A 109 15.30 0.14 1.50
CA ASN A 109 16.41 1.05 1.74
C ASN A 109 16.41 1.55 3.20
N PRO A 110 17.44 1.27 4.02
CA PRO A 110 18.61 0.44 3.71
C PRO A 110 18.22 -0.99 3.32
N ALA A 111 19.13 -1.71 2.65
CA ALA A 111 18.86 -3.02 2.07
C ALA A 111 18.28 -4.01 3.09
N TYR A 112 18.83 -4.02 4.30
CA TYR A 112 18.29 -4.77 5.44
C TYR A 112 17.65 -3.81 6.43
N GLN A 113 16.39 -4.05 6.76
CA GLN A 113 15.65 -3.28 7.75
C GLN A 113 15.30 -4.14 8.96
N LYS A 114 15.53 -3.57 10.14
CA LYS A 114 15.24 -4.21 11.41
C LYS A 114 13.73 -4.30 11.60
N ILE A 115 13.25 -5.49 11.96
CA ILE A 115 11.86 -5.74 12.29
C ILE A 115 11.77 -6.26 13.73
N ARG A 116 10.65 -5.97 14.39
CA ARG A 116 10.44 -6.39 15.77
C ARG A 116 10.30 -7.91 15.86
N ARG A 117 11.20 -8.56 16.59
CA ARG A 117 11.06 -9.97 16.97
C ARG A 117 9.95 -10.10 18.01
N SER A 118 8.96 -10.94 17.75
CA SER A 118 7.81 -11.13 18.63
C SER A 118 7.23 -12.53 18.46
N LYS A 119 6.72 -13.11 19.55
CA LYS A 119 5.91 -14.35 19.51
C LYS A 119 4.49 -14.11 19.01
N ARG A 120 4.05 -12.84 18.97
CA ARG A 120 2.74 -12.42 18.44
C ARG A 120 2.92 -11.88 17.02
N LYS A 121 1.83 -11.92 16.24
CA LYS A 121 1.77 -11.27 14.93
C LYS A 121 2.15 -9.79 15.06
N VAL A 122 3.02 -9.34 14.16
CA VAL A 122 3.47 -7.95 14.07
C VAL A 122 3.39 -7.49 12.62
N THR A 123 3.14 -6.19 12.43
CA THR A 123 3.24 -5.52 11.13
C THR A 123 4.49 -4.66 11.15
N ALA A 124 5.32 -4.78 10.10
CA ALA A 124 6.47 -3.92 9.89
C ALA A 124 6.19 -2.97 8.72
N GLN A 125 6.42 -1.68 8.91
CA GLN A 125 6.50 -0.72 7.82
C GLN A 125 7.95 -0.64 7.36
N LEU A 126 8.18 -0.88 6.07
CA LEU A 126 9.51 -0.85 5.47
C LEU A 126 9.62 0.35 4.54
N THR A 127 10.80 0.95 4.51
CA THR A 127 11.14 2.07 3.63
C THR A 127 11.78 1.56 2.33
N CYS A 128 11.46 2.20 1.21
CA CYS A 128 12.14 1.95 -0.06
C CYS A 128 13.11 3.09 -0.40
N SER A 129 13.92 2.91 -1.44
CA SER A 129 14.71 4.04 -1.98
C SER A 129 13.78 5.06 -2.64
N LYS A 130 14.06 6.34 -2.49
CA LYS A 130 13.44 7.42 -3.28
C LYS A 130 14.31 7.84 -4.47
N GLN A 131 15.52 7.29 -4.58
CA GLN A 131 16.49 7.71 -5.58
C GLN A 131 16.19 7.00 -6.91
N SER A 132 15.80 7.80 -7.91
CA SER A 132 15.36 7.34 -9.23
C SER A 132 16.49 6.80 -10.14
N SER A 133 17.75 6.94 -9.75
CA SER A 133 18.93 6.72 -10.62
C SER A 133 19.78 5.50 -10.26
N SER A 134 19.22 4.48 -9.58
CA SER A 134 19.99 3.29 -9.17
C SER A 134 19.55 2.04 -9.92
N ASP A 135 20.46 1.47 -10.72
CA ASP A 135 20.27 0.16 -11.37
C ASP A 135 20.14 -1.01 -10.36
N THR A 136 20.41 -0.74 -9.08
CA THR A 136 20.43 -1.74 -8.02
C THR A 136 19.22 -1.68 -7.10
N CYS A 137 18.35 -0.67 -7.25
CA CYS A 137 17.21 -0.41 -6.38
C CYS A 137 15.92 -0.22 -7.20
N VAL A 138 14.78 -0.68 -6.67
CA VAL A 138 13.46 -0.24 -7.20
C VAL A 138 12.97 0.89 -6.30
N PRO A 139 12.91 2.15 -6.79
CA PRO A 139 12.36 3.23 -6.00
C PRO A 139 10.84 3.07 -5.85
N CYS A 140 10.30 3.56 -4.74
CA CYS A 140 8.85 3.69 -4.56
C CYS A 140 8.46 5.16 -4.36
N GLU A 141 7.33 5.56 -4.92
CA GLU A 141 6.96 6.96 -5.16
C GLU A 141 6.95 7.80 -3.88
N THR A 142 6.46 7.26 -2.76
CA THR A 142 6.38 8.00 -1.48
C THR A 142 7.41 7.60 -0.43
N GLY A 143 8.21 6.56 -0.67
CA GLY A 143 8.98 5.89 0.39
C GLY A 143 8.17 4.82 1.15
N PHE A 144 6.87 4.72 0.87
CA PHE A 144 5.93 3.75 1.42
C PHE A 144 4.96 3.29 0.32
N ILE A 145 4.17 2.26 0.60
CA ILE A 145 3.24 1.71 -0.38
C ILE A 145 1.87 2.41 -0.25
N GLU A 146 1.35 2.95 -1.35
CA GLU A 146 0.23 3.91 -1.37
C GLU A 146 -1.17 3.30 -1.27
N TYR A 147 -2.11 4.10 -0.74
CA TYR A 147 -3.54 3.81 -0.73
C TYR A 147 -4.20 4.60 -1.86
N GLY A 148 -5.31 4.08 -2.40
CA GLY A 148 -6.15 4.88 -3.28
C GLY A 148 -6.68 6.08 -2.50
N GLU A 149 -7.00 7.18 -3.18
CA GLU A 149 -7.47 8.39 -2.52
C GLU A 149 -8.56 9.10 -3.32
N ASN A 150 -9.59 9.55 -2.62
CA ASN A 150 -10.47 10.63 -3.09
C ASN A 150 -10.39 11.80 -2.11
N LEU A 151 -10.40 13.02 -2.65
CA LEU A 151 -10.36 14.26 -1.88
C LEU A 151 -11.60 15.10 -2.18
N PHE A 152 -12.25 15.62 -1.15
CA PHE A 152 -13.34 16.57 -1.28
C PHE A 152 -13.10 17.77 -0.38
N PHE A 153 -13.47 18.95 -0.85
CA PHE A 153 -13.58 20.12 0.00
C PHE A 153 -14.78 20.98 -0.39
N TYR A 154 -15.37 21.63 0.60
CA TYR A 154 -16.50 22.54 0.41
C TYR A 154 -16.45 23.69 1.42
N ALA A 155 -16.76 24.90 0.97
CA ALA A 155 -16.79 26.10 1.80
C ALA A 155 -18.25 26.48 2.09
N ALA A 156 -18.62 26.64 3.35
CA ALA A 156 -19.95 27.12 3.73
C ALA A 156 -19.92 27.86 5.05
N LYS A 157 -20.93 28.72 5.25
CA LYS A 157 -21.16 29.40 6.53
C LYS A 157 -21.73 28.45 7.59
N MET A 158 -22.62 27.54 7.18
CA MET A 158 -23.18 26.50 8.03
C MET A 158 -23.20 25.19 7.27
N PHE A 159 -22.95 24.09 7.98
CA PHE A 159 -23.12 22.74 7.46
C PHE A 159 -24.44 22.16 7.96
N THR A 160 -24.97 21.22 7.19
CA THR A 160 -26.11 20.39 7.61
C THR A 160 -25.61 19.25 8.50
N ASP A 161 -26.46 18.29 8.81
CA ASP A 161 -26.10 17.08 9.56
C ASP A 161 -25.06 16.20 8.84
N GLU A 162 -24.45 15.30 9.61
CA GLU A 162 -23.35 14.44 9.21
C GLU A 162 -23.72 13.48 8.06
N GLU A 163 -24.93 12.93 8.08
CA GLU A 163 -25.42 12.00 7.06
C GLU A 163 -25.56 12.70 5.71
N ARG A 164 -26.19 13.87 5.71
CA ARG A 164 -26.37 14.65 4.48
C ARG A 164 -25.03 15.19 3.95
N MET A 165 -24.09 15.55 4.81
CA MET A 165 -22.73 15.91 4.39
C MET A 165 -22.00 14.72 3.75
N ALA A 166 -22.11 13.51 4.32
CA ALA A 166 -21.52 12.30 3.75
C ALA A 166 -22.16 11.93 2.40
N GLU A 167 -23.47 12.10 2.27
CA GLU A 167 -24.20 11.90 1.01
C GLU A 167 -23.69 12.86 -0.07
N LEU A 168 -23.55 14.16 0.24
CA LEU A 168 -23.04 15.16 -0.69
C LEU A 168 -21.64 14.83 -1.21
N VAL A 169 -20.72 14.42 -0.32
CA VAL A 169 -19.37 14.00 -0.68
C VAL A 169 -19.43 12.80 -1.63
N THR A 170 -20.18 11.77 -1.23
CA THR A 170 -20.32 10.52 -1.99
C THR A 170 -20.93 10.76 -3.36
N GLN A 171 -21.99 11.58 -3.44
CA GLN A 171 -22.62 11.96 -4.70
C GLN A 171 -21.68 12.76 -5.58
N SER A 172 -20.90 13.71 -5.03
CA SER A 172 -19.99 14.53 -5.83
C SER A 172 -18.95 13.70 -6.59
N PHE A 173 -18.49 12.59 -5.99
CA PHE A 173 -17.61 11.64 -6.65
C PHE A 173 -18.38 10.74 -7.62
N TYR A 174 -19.58 10.30 -7.24
CA TYR A 174 -20.36 9.36 -8.04
C TYR A 174 -20.96 9.98 -9.31
N THR A 175 -21.23 11.29 -9.33
CA THR A 175 -21.72 11.99 -10.54
C THR A 175 -20.73 11.98 -11.70
N GLU A 176 -19.44 11.71 -11.44
CA GLU A 176 -18.46 11.47 -12.50
C GLU A 176 -18.78 10.22 -13.34
N ALA A 177 -19.69 9.36 -12.89
CA ALA A 177 -20.21 8.23 -13.67
C ALA A 177 -20.97 8.68 -14.93
N LEU A 178 -21.46 9.92 -14.97
CA LEU A 178 -22.27 10.42 -16.07
C LEU A 178 -21.45 10.44 -17.38
N GLY A 179 -21.84 9.60 -18.32
CA GLY A 179 -21.14 9.43 -19.59
C GLY A 179 -19.88 8.55 -19.52
N TYR A 180 -19.70 7.79 -18.43
CA TYR A 180 -18.64 6.80 -18.33
C TYR A 180 -18.88 5.64 -19.31
N ASP A 181 -17.87 5.32 -20.11
CA ASP A 181 -17.88 4.24 -21.09
C ASP A 181 -17.27 2.97 -20.48
N TYR A 182 -18.12 2.02 -20.09
CA TYR A 182 -17.71 0.75 -19.47
C TYR A 182 -17.04 -0.22 -20.44
N GLU A 183 -17.18 -0.02 -21.76
CA GLU A 183 -16.62 -0.92 -22.77
C GLU A 183 -15.22 -0.47 -23.21
N ARG A 184 -14.92 0.82 -23.06
CA ARG A 184 -13.67 1.42 -23.56
C ARG A 184 -12.87 2.12 -22.46
N PHE A 185 -11.80 1.48 -22.04
CA PHE A 185 -10.77 2.12 -21.23
C PHE A 185 -10.04 3.24 -22.00
N LYS A 186 -10.07 4.46 -21.46
CA LYS A 186 -9.29 5.61 -21.91
C LYS A 186 -8.49 6.18 -20.74
N ARG A 187 -7.18 5.93 -20.74
CA ARG A 187 -6.26 6.40 -19.68
C ARG A 187 -6.37 7.90 -19.39
N LEU A 188 -6.63 8.72 -20.41
CA LEU A 188 -6.75 10.16 -20.26
C LEU A 188 -8.02 10.60 -19.52
N ASP A 189 -9.07 9.79 -19.44
CA ASP A 189 -10.32 10.17 -18.77
C ASP A 189 -10.25 10.04 -17.24
N TYR A 190 -9.15 9.53 -16.69
CA TYR A 190 -8.91 9.41 -15.25
C TYR A 190 -9.19 10.70 -14.46
N HIS A 191 -8.81 11.86 -15.00
CA HIS A 191 -9.05 13.15 -14.31
C HIS A 191 -10.54 13.55 -14.23
N LYS A 192 -11.41 12.90 -15.02
CA LYS A 192 -12.85 13.16 -15.04
C LYS A 192 -13.63 12.15 -14.22
N THR A 193 -13.16 10.90 -14.18
CA THR A 193 -13.91 9.77 -13.64
C THR A 193 -13.20 9.03 -12.51
N GLY A 194 -12.02 9.50 -12.12
CA GLY A 194 -11.14 8.81 -11.18
C GLY A 194 -11.76 8.64 -9.81
N HIS A 195 -12.49 9.63 -9.30
CA HIS A 195 -13.12 9.49 -7.99
C HIS A 195 -14.23 8.44 -8.05
N PHE A 196 -15.07 8.49 -9.09
CA PHE A 196 -16.10 7.48 -9.32
C PHE A 196 -15.51 6.07 -9.44
N THR A 197 -14.52 5.88 -10.32
CA THR A 197 -13.95 4.55 -10.56
C THR A 197 -13.22 3.99 -9.35
N GLN A 198 -12.67 4.84 -8.47
CA GLN A 198 -12.12 4.40 -7.19
C GLN A 198 -13.22 3.90 -6.23
N MET A 199 -14.36 4.60 -6.16
CA MET A 199 -15.44 4.22 -5.25
C MET A 199 -15.99 2.83 -5.57
N ILE A 200 -16.19 2.55 -6.86
CA ILE A 200 -16.79 1.29 -7.31
C ILE A 200 -15.76 0.21 -7.64
N TRP A 201 -14.49 0.41 -7.31
CA TRP A 201 -13.42 -0.51 -7.66
C TRP A 201 -13.61 -1.87 -6.99
N LYS A 202 -14.01 -2.88 -7.78
CA LYS A 202 -14.37 -4.23 -7.28
C LYS A 202 -13.34 -4.87 -6.38
N SER A 203 -12.04 -4.63 -6.56
CA SER A 203 -10.97 -5.25 -5.76
C SER A 203 -10.63 -4.49 -4.47
N THR A 204 -11.14 -3.28 -4.27
CA THR A 204 -10.97 -2.53 -3.01
C THR A 204 -11.76 -3.22 -1.89
N ARG A 205 -11.21 -3.29 -0.67
CA ARG A 205 -11.78 -4.10 0.44
C ARG A 205 -12.01 -3.30 1.71
N ASN A 206 -11.19 -2.30 1.95
CA ASN A 206 -11.21 -1.47 3.14
C ASN A 206 -11.16 -0.02 2.72
N ILE A 207 -11.88 0.82 3.46
CA ILE A 207 -11.80 2.26 3.34
C ILE A 207 -11.52 2.88 4.69
N GLY A 208 -10.80 4.00 4.69
CA GLY A 208 -10.63 4.86 5.86
C GLY A 208 -11.01 6.28 5.49
N ILE A 209 -11.80 6.95 6.32
CA ILE A 209 -12.30 8.30 6.06
C ILE A 209 -11.80 9.22 7.16
N GLY A 210 -11.22 10.35 6.78
CA GLY A 210 -10.86 11.44 7.66
C GLY A 210 -11.62 12.71 7.29
N VAL A 211 -12.17 13.39 8.28
CA VAL A 211 -12.92 14.63 8.10
C VAL A 211 -12.30 15.72 8.98
N ALA A 212 -12.14 16.92 8.43
CA ALA A 212 -11.68 18.09 9.18
C ALA A 212 -12.47 19.33 8.79
N ILE A 213 -12.79 20.16 9.78
CA ILE A 213 -13.46 21.44 9.59
C ILE A 213 -12.56 22.53 10.18
N ARG A 214 -12.28 23.58 9.41
CA ARG A 214 -11.55 24.76 9.90
C ARG A 214 -12.30 26.04 9.57
N SER A 215 -12.16 27.06 10.40
CA SER A 215 -12.58 28.41 10.05
C SER A 215 -11.75 28.93 8.86
N PHE A 216 -12.40 29.72 8.03
CA PHE A 216 -11.84 30.32 6.84
C PHE A 216 -12.50 31.68 6.60
N GLU A 217 -11.70 32.73 6.54
CA GLU A 217 -12.18 34.04 6.13
C GLU A 217 -12.16 34.10 4.60
N ALA A 218 -13.35 34.18 4.00
CA ALA A 218 -13.47 34.33 2.55
C ALA A 218 -13.07 35.75 2.15
N HIS A 219 -11.79 35.94 1.82
CA HIS A 219 -11.30 37.21 1.28
C HIS A 219 -11.70 37.33 -0.20
N TYR A 220 -12.70 38.13 -0.48
CA TYR A 220 -12.91 38.65 -1.83
C TYR A 220 -12.05 39.90 -2.01
N ASN A 221 -11.35 40.04 -3.14
CA ASN A 221 -10.60 41.25 -3.52
C ASN A 221 -11.55 42.42 -3.89
N SER A 222 -12.68 42.55 -3.20
CA SER A 222 -13.73 43.53 -3.45
C SER A 222 -14.27 44.05 -2.12
N ASP A 223 -14.12 45.35 -1.89
CA ASP A 223 -14.67 46.06 -0.73
C ASP A 223 -16.21 46.08 -0.73
N CYS A 224 -16.84 45.67 -1.83
CA CYS A 224 -18.29 45.65 -1.99
C CYS A 224 -18.92 44.31 -1.59
N LEU A 225 -18.12 43.28 -1.28
CA LEU A 225 -18.63 41.98 -0.83
C LEU A 225 -18.58 41.89 0.70
N PRO A 226 -19.69 41.48 1.35
CA PRO A 226 -19.71 41.34 2.79
C PRO A 226 -18.69 40.27 3.22
N LYS A 227 -17.86 40.59 4.22
CA LYS A 227 -17.04 39.60 4.91
C LYS A 227 -17.95 38.76 5.80
N PHE A 228 -17.85 37.45 5.70
CA PHE A 228 -18.57 36.53 6.58
C PHE A 228 -17.67 35.39 7.00
N ASP A 229 -17.75 35.04 8.28
CA ASP A 229 -17.11 33.84 8.80
C ASP A 229 -17.62 32.63 8.03
N SER A 230 -16.69 31.88 7.45
CA SER A 230 -16.96 30.65 6.73
C SER A 230 -16.13 29.53 7.32
N TYR A 231 -16.50 28.32 6.96
CA TYR A 231 -15.77 27.12 7.32
C TYR A 231 -15.42 26.35 6.06
N LEU A 232 -14.23 25.74 6.07
CA LEU A 232 -13.81 24.78 5.07
C LEU A 232 -13.95 23.39 5.66
N PHE A 233 -14.76 22.58 5.00
CA PHE A 233 -14.95 21.16 5.26
C PHE A 233 -14.06 20.37 4.30
N TYR A 234 -13.21 19.51 4.84
CA TYR A 234 -12.31 18.64 4.08
C TYR A 234 -12.63 17.18 4.38
N VAL A 235 -12.63 16.37 3.33
CA VAL A 235 -12.73 14.91 3.44
C VAL A 235 -11.61 14.26 2.65
N VAL A 236 -10.97 13.30 3.29
CA VAL A 236 -10.00 12.40 2.67
C VAL A 236 -10.53 10.99 2.82
N ILE A 237 -10.69 10.28 1.71
CA ILE A 237 -11.03 8.85 1.71
C ILE A 237 -9.83 8.08 1.20
N LYS A 238 -9.34 7.14 1.99
CA LYS A 238 -8.27 6.20 1.61
C LYS A 238 -8.86 4.82 1.31
N TYR A 239 -8.34 4.17 0.28
CA TYR A 239 -8.81 2.86 -0.20
C TYR A 239 -7.68 1.82 -0.15
N ASP A 240 -7.92 0.67 0.49
CA ASP A 240 -7.04 -0.51 0.45
C ASP A 240 -7.82 -1.75 0.00
N PRO A 241 -7.41 -2.41 -1.07
CA PRO A 241 -6.49 -1.97 -2.10
C PRO A 241 -6.75 -0.61 -2.79
N PRO A 242 -5.72 0.07 -3.33
CA PRO A 242 -5.93 1.16 -4.27
C PRO A 242 -6.66 0.67 -5.52
N GLY A 243 -7.56 1.51 -6.03
CA GLY A 243 -8.19 1.35 -7.33
C GLY A 243 -7.44 2.15 -8.41
N ASN A 244 -8.12 2.38 -9.54
CA ASN A 244 -7.61 3.22 -10.64
C ASN A 244 -6.24 2.82 -11.18
N ILE A 245 -5.94 1.53 -11.17
CA ILE A 245 -4.75 0.99 -11.82
C ILE A 245 -4.91 1.24 -13.32
N GLN A 246 -4.06 2.10 -13.90
CA GLN A 246 -4.14 2.59 -15.27
C GLN A 246 -3.83 1.52 -16.33
N SER A 247 -4.62 0.45 -16.33
CA SER A 247 -4.55 -0.70 -17.21
C SER A 247 -5.96 -1.10 -17.65
N LYS A 248 -6.11 -1.40 -18.94
CA LYS A 248 -7.40 -1.78 -19.54
C LYS A 248 -8.04 -2.96 -18.82
N ASP A 249 -7.28 -4.04 -18.63
CA ASP A 249 -7.80 -5.29 -18.04
C ASP A 249 -8.30 -5.06 -16.61
N TYR A 250 -7.57 -4.26 -15.83
CA TYR A 250 -7.99 -3.91 -14.48
C TYR A 250 -9.27 -3.08 -14.45
N TYR A 251 -9.42 -2.12 -15.37
CA TYR A 251 -10.66 -1.34 -15.44
C TYR A 251 -11.85 -2.20 -15.84
N LEU A 252 -11.70 -3.09 -16.82
CA LEU A 252 -12.76 -4.02 -17.23
C LEU A 252 -13.14 -5.01 -16.11
N ASP A 253 -12.16 -5.48 -15.31
CA ASP A 253 -12.42 -6.40 -14.21
C ASP A 253 -13.02 -5.73 -12.97
N ASN A 254 -12.78 -4.42 -12.78
CA ASN A 254 -13.09 -3.72 -11.53
C ASN A 254 -14.18 -2.67 -11.62
N VAL A 255 -14.43 -2.10 -12.80
CA VAL A 255 -15.41 -1.03 -13.01
C VAL A 255 -16.53 -1.59 -13.87
N LEU A 256 -17.50 -2.22 -13.22
CA LEU A 256 -18.59 -2.92 -13.88
C LEU A 256 -19.81 -1.99 -14.09
N PRO A 257 -20.60 -2.21 -15.16
CA PRO A 257 -21.84 -1.46 -15.36
C PRO A 257 -22.81 -1.71 -14.19
N PRO A 258 -23.70 -0.75 -13.89
CA PRO A 258 -24.75 -0.91 -12.88
C PRO A 258 -25.67 -2.09 -13.24
N GLN A 259 -26.21 -2.75 -12.20
CA GLN A 259 -27.17 -3.84 -12.34
C GLN A 259 -28.59 -3.34 -12.55
#